data_AF-A0A7K2N0Q1-F1
#
_entry.id   AF-A0A7K2N0Q1-F1
#
_cell.length_a   1.000
_cell.length_b   1.000
_cell.length_c   1.000
_cell.angle_alpha   90.00
_cell.angle_beta   90.00
_cell.angle_gamma   90.00
#
_symmetry.space_group_name_H-M   'P 1'
#
loop_
_entity.id
_entity.type
_entity.pdbx_description
1 polymer ?
#
loop_
_entity_poly.entity_id
_entity_poly.type
_entity_poly.pdbx_seq_one_letter_code
_entity_poly.pdbx_strand_id
1 'polypeptide(L)'
;YEVELGTPSGVSEMINDECQIDTGAYERFVNALVEWHHGTRHRIIHTLARGFVVTALALANRAGAEVRFPDAGADGGLEGRADVQVPAPAHRHSEWEEHLREQAAAVERAMPR
;
A
#
# COMPACT_ATOMS: atom_id res chain seq x y z
N TYR A 1 9.11 1.42 -5.44
CA TYR A 1 8.85 1.66 -4.01
C TYR A 1 9.89 1.06 -3.09
N GLU A 2 10.60 -0.02 -3.46
CA GLU A 2 11.61 -0.64 -2.56
C GLU A 2 12.64 0.35 -1.98
N VAL A 3 13.17 1.25 -2.82
CA VAL A 3 14.11 2.30 -2.39
C VAL A 3 13.45 3.31 -1.44
N GLU A 4 12.23 3.77 -1.75
CA GLU A 4 11.49 4.72 -0.91
C GLU A 4 11.15 4.12 0.46
N LEU A 5 10.82 2.82 0.50
CA LEU A 5 10.42 2.11 1.72
C LEU A 5 11.60 1.44 2.44
N GLY A 6 12.79 1.44 1.85
CA GLY A 6 13.96 0.71 2.36
C GLY A 6 13.73 -0.80 2.54
N THR A 7 12.72 -1.36 1.86
CA THR A 7 12.23 -2.74 2.08
C THR A 7 12.13 -3.46 0.74
N PRO A 8 12.71 -4.66 0.59
CA PRO A 8 12.59 -5.44 -0.65
C PRO A 8 11.14 -5.85 -0.88
N SER A 9 10.67 -5.83 -2.13
CA SER A 9 9.29 -6.18 -2.45
C SER A 9 8.98 -7.65 -2.29
N GLY A 10 9.98 -8.52 -2.36
CA GLY A 10 9.77 -9.97 -2.39
C GLY A 10 9.29 -10.49 -3.76
N VAL A 11 9.23 -9.64 -4.78
CA VAL A 11 8.94 -10.04 -6.16
C VAL A 11 10.25 -10.41 -6.85
N SER A 12 10.32 -11.61 -7.43
CA SER A 12 11.49 -12.05 -8.18
C SER A 12 11.65 -11.26 -9.49
N GLU A 13 12.75 -11.54 -10.20
CA GLU A 13 12.85 -11.16 -11.60
C GLU A 13 11.64 -11.71 -12.39
N MET A 14 11.13 -10.88 -13.30
CA MET A 14 10.04 -11.23 -14.19
C MET A 14 10.56 -12.07 -15.35
N ILE A 15 10.11 -13.31 -15.44
CA ILE A 15 10.50 -14.26 -16.47
C ILE A 15 9.23 -14.78 -17.14
N ASN A 16 9.10 -14.58 -18.45
CA ASN A 16 7.91 -14.97 -19.23
C ASN A 16 6.60 -14.40 -18.66
N ASP A 17 6.59 -13.11 -18.30
CA ASP A 17 5.46 -12.41 -17.68
C ASP A 17 5.01 -12.99 -16.31
N GLU A 18 5.85 -13.82 -15.70
CA GLU A 18 5.62 -14.40 -14.37
C GLU A 18 6.69 -13.93 -13.38
N CYS A 19 6.28 -13.74 -12.13
CA CYS A 19 7.17 -13.48 -11.01
C CYS A 19 6.84 -14.43 -9.87
N GLN A 20 7.86 -14.91 -9.17
CA GLN A 20 7.68 -15.57 -7.88
C GLN A 20 7.56 -14.51 -6.78
N ILE A 21 6.72 -14.79 -5.79
CA ILE A 21 6.55 -13.95 -4.62
C ILE A 21 7.06 -14.70 -3.40
N ASP A 22 8.08 -14.15 -2.74
CA ASP A 22 8.42 -14.52 -1.37
C ASP A 22 7.37 -13.87 -0.46
N THR A 23 6.40 -14.67 0.02
CA THR A 23 5.29 -14.18 0.85
C THR A 23 5.76 -13.42 2.08
N GLY A 24 6.85 -13.83 2.73
CA GLY A 24 7.34 -13.18 3.94
C GLY A 24 7.98 -11.82 3.66
N ALA A 25 8.74 -11.69 2.57
CA ALA A 25 9.27 -10.41 2.12
C ALA A 25 8.15 -9.48 1.62
N TYR A 26 7.20 -10.03 0.87
CA TYR A 26 6.05 -9.31 0.33
C TYR A 26 5.15 -8.76 1.44
N GLU A 27 4.89 -9.53 2.49
CA GLU A 27 4.13 -9.08 3.66
C GLU A 27 4.78 -7.86 4.33
N ARG A 28 6.10 -7.91 4.57
CA ARG A 28 6.83 -6.77 5.15
C ARG A 28 6.76 -5.54 4.26
N PHE A 29 6.91 -5.74 2.95
CA PHE A 29 6.81 -4.66 1.97
C PHE A 29 5.42 -4.02 1.94
N VAL A 30 4.35 -4.83 1.91
CA VAL A 30 2.97 -4.32 1.86
C VAL A 30 2.60 -3.59 3.15
N ASN A 31 3.02 -4.11 4.31
CA ASN A 31 2.85 -3.41 5.59
C ASN A 31 3.55 -2.04 5.58
N ALA A 32 4.81 -1.97 5.12
CA ALA A 32 5.53 -0.70 4.99
C ALA A 32 4.88 0.26 3.97
N LEU A 33 4.33 -0.27 2.89
CA LEU A 33 3.66 0.49 1.84
C LEU A 33 2.33 1.10 2.34
N VAL A 34 1.54 0.33 3.10
CA VAL A 34 0.27 0.78 3.69
C VAL A 34 0.53 1.88 4.73
N GLU A 35 1.52 1.69 5.59
CA GLU A 35 1.98 2.70 6.56
C GLU A 35 2.40 4.00 5.86
N TRP A 36 3.24 3.91 4.83
CA TRP A 36 3.69 5.07 4.05
C TRP A 36 2.54 5.77 3.31
N HIS A 37 1.59 5.00 2.77
CA HIS A 37 0.43 5.55 2.06
C HIS A 37 -0.53 6.28 3.00
N HIS A 38 -0.67 5.77 4.23
CA HIS A 38 -1.43 6.42 5.30
C HIS A 38 -0.77 7.73 5.74
N GLY A 39 0.55 7.70 6.02
CA GLY A 39 1.29 8.85 6.53
C GLY A 39 1.50 10.00 5.53
N THR A 40 1.33 9.76 4.22
CA THR A 40 1.52 10.82 3.22
C THR A 40 0.32 11.77 3.15
N ARG A 41 0.55 13.04 3.50
CA ARG A 41 -0.44 14.12 3.33
C ARG A 41 -0.44 14.73 1.93
N HIS A 42 0.44 14.26 1.04
CA HIS A 42 0.60 14.79 -0.31
C HIS A 42 -0.39 14.13 -1.26
N ARG A 43 -1.49 14.83 -1.58
CA ARG A 43 -2.62 14.37 -2.41
C ARG A 43 -2.19 13.74 -3.73
N ILE A 44 -1.26 14.36 -4.47
CA ILE A 44 -0.80 13.81 -5.76
C ILE A 44 -0.17 12.42 -5.56
N ILE A 45 0.76 12.30 -4.61
CA ILE A 45 1.41 11.03 -4.28
C ILE A 45 0.37 10.01 -3.78
N HIS A 46 -0.52 10.41 -2.89
CA HIS A 46 -1.57 9.56 -2.37
C HIS A 46 -2.48 9.02 -3.50
N THR A 47 -2.88 9.87 -4.45
CA THR A 47 -3.70 9.48 -5.60
C THR A 47 -2.94 8.56 -6.56
N LEU A 48 -1.69 8.90 -6.91
CA LEU A 48 -0.88 8.08 -7.82
C LEU A 48 -0.55 6.70 -7.22
N ALA A 49 -0.26 6.64 -5.92
CA ALA A 49 0.09 5.41 -5.24
C ALA A 49 -1.12 4.53 -4.94
N ARG A 50 -2.34 5.07 -4.91
CA ARG A 50 -3.54 4.31 -4.51
C ARG A 50 -3.73 3.03 -5.31
N GLY A 51 -3.66 3.10 -6.64
CA GLY A 51 -3.82 1.92 -7.49
C GLY A 51 -2.77 0.84 -7.19
N PHE A 52 -1.53 1.26 -6.97
CA PHE A 52 -0.44 0.36 -6.61
C PHE A 52 -0.66 -0.30 -5.25
N VAL A 53 -1.04 0.48 -4.22
CA VAL A 53 -1.34 -0.03 -2.87
C VAL A 53 -2.47 -1.05 -2.91
N VAL A 54 -3.55 -0.75 -3.62
CA VAL A 54 -4.71 -1.64 -3.79
C VAL A 54 -4.31 -2.95 -4.47
N THR A 55 -3.53 -2.90 -5.55
CA THR A 55 -3.05 -4.12 -6.23
C THR A 55 -2.10 -4.92 -5.35
N ALA A 56 -1.21 -4.26 -4.60
CA ALA A 56 -0.29 -4.93 -3.70
C ALA A 56 -1.03 -5.64 -2.55
N LEU A 57 -2.04 -5.01 -1.97
CA LEU A 57 -2.95 -5.61 -0.99
C LEU A 57 -3.67 -6.85 -1.55
N ALA A 58 -4.19 -6.76 -2.78
CA ALA A 58 -4.86 -7.88 -3.43
C ALA A 58 -3.94 -9.10 -3.61
N LEU A 59 -2.68 -8.86 -3.99
CA LEU A 59 -1.67 -9.92 -4.10
C LEU A 59 -1.30 -10.50 -2.72
N ALA A 60 -1.19 -9.66 -1.69
CA ALA A 60 -0.90 -10.10 -0.33
C ALA A 60 -2.01 -11.02 0.21
N ASN A 61 -3.27 -10.61 0.04
CA ASN A 61 -4.43 -11.40 0.44
C ASN A 61 -4.46 -12.77 -0.27
N ARG A 62 -4.17 -12.79 -1.58
CA ARG A 62 -4.08 -14.03 -2.35
C ARG A 62 -2.92 -14.93 -1.91
N ALA A 63 -1.82 -14.33 -1.48
CA ALA A 63 -0.66 -15.05 -0.94
C ALA A 63 -0.85 -15.51 0.52
N GLY A 64 -1.97 -15.14 1.17
CA GLY A 64 -2.23 -15.44 2.58
C GLY A 64 -1.35 -14.65 3.55
N ALA A 65 -0.80 -13.51 3.12
CA ALA A 65 0.01 -12.63 3.95
C ALA A 65 -0.84 -11.84 4.96
N GLU A 66 -0.30 -11.58 6.14
CA GLU A 66 -0.97 -10.81 7.18
C GLU A 66 -0.66 -9.31 7.05
N VAL A 67 -1.65 -8.54 6.57
CA VAL A 67 -1.52 -7.09 6.43
C VAL A 67 -2.12 -6.36 7.63
N ARG A 68 -1.29 -5.55 8.28
CA ARG A 68 -1.62 -4.68 9.41
C ARG A 68 -1.78 -3.25 8.92
N PHE A 69 -2.82 -2.59 9.40
CA PHE A 69 -3.08 -1.18 9.12
C PHE A 69 -2.59 -0.34 10.32
N PRO A 70 -1.99 0.85 10.09
CA PRO A 70 -1.52 1.73 11.15
C PRO A 70 -2.60 2.06 12.19
N ASP A 71 -2.23 2.25 13.44
CA ASP A 71 -3.15 2.86 14.41
C ASP A 71 -3.27 4.37 14.14
N ALA A 72 -4.46 4.93 14.38
CA ALA A 72 -4.79 6.35 14.14
C ALA A 72 -3.91 7.39 14.90
N GLY A 73 -2.92 6.95 15.68
CA GLY A 73 -1.99 7.79 16.42
C GLY A 73 -0.55 7.80 15.87
N ALA A 74 -0.24 7.02 14.83
CA ALA A 74 1.08 6.96 14.21
C ALA A 74 1.26 8.04 13.13
N ASP A 75 1.01 9.31 13.47
CA ASP A 75 1.41 10.44 12.62
C ASP A 75 2.93 10.63 12.75
N GLY A 76 3.69 9.70 12.17
CA GLY A 76 5.13 9.78 12.02
C GLY A 76 5.48 10.90 11.05
N GLY A 77 5.88 12.05 11.59
CA GLY A 77 6.24 13.25 10.85
C GLY A 77 7.30 13.00 9.77
N LEU A 78 6.86 12.88 8.53
CA LEU A 78 7.70 13.08 7.36
C LEU A 78 7.70 14.58 7.04
N GLU A 79 8.54 15.33 7.76
CA GLU A 79 8.88 16.70 7.41
C GLU A 79 9.56 16.71 6.03
N GLY A 80 9.04 17.52 5.09
CA GLY A 80 9.80 17.89 3.89
C GLY A 80 9.09 17.93 2.55
N ARG A 81 7.77 17.74 2.43
CA ARG A 81 7.08 17.86 1.13
C ARG A 81 5.87 18.80 1.20
N ALA A 82 6.19 20.08 1.42
CA ALA A 82 5.22 21.18 1.47
C ALA A 82 5.36 22.08 0.26
N ASP A 83 5.08 21.55 -0.95
CA ASP A 83 4.84 22.43 -2.11
C ASP A 83 3.44 22.17 -2.66
N VAL A 84 2.60 23.21 -2.55
CA VAL A 84 1.26 23.36 -3.10
C VAL A 84 0.28 22.23 -2.74
N GLN A 85 -0.24 22.27 -1.51
CA GLN A 85 -1.36 21.41 -1.08
C GLN A 85 -2.42 22.22 -0.34
N VAL A 86 -3.67 22.12 -0.81
CA VAL A 86 -4.87 22.46 -0.02
C VAL A 86 -5.11 21.31 0.97
N PRO A 87 -5.40 21.56 2.26
CA PRO A 87 -5.67 20.51 3.23
C PRO A 87 -6.77 19.59 2.72
N ALA A 88 -6.47 18.30 2.55
CA ALA A 88 -7.52 17.30 2.43
C ALA A 88 -8.17 17.14 3.82
N PRO A 89 -9.51 17.00 3.92
CA PRO A 89 -10.10 16.53 5.15
C PRO A 89 -9.47 15.18 5.49
N ALA A 90 -8.97 15.05 6.72
CA ALA A 90 -8.52 13.76 7.21
C ALA A 90 -9.73 12.82 7.17
N HIS A 91 -9.69 11.79 6.31
CA HIS A 91 -10.66 10.71 6.38
C HIS A 91 -10.50 10.02 7.72
N ARG A 92 -11.61 9.60 8.33
CA ARG A 92 -11.52 8.82 9.56
C ARG A 92 -10.76 7.53 9.24
N HIS A 93 -9.78 7.16 10.04
CA HIS A 93 -8.89 6.02 9.78
C HIS A 93 -9.65 4.75 9.32
N SER A 94 -10.74 4.42 10.03
CA SER A 94 -11.62 3.29 9.71
C SER A 94 -12.22 3.35 8.31
N GLU A 95 -12.61 4.54 7.84
CA GLU A 95 -13.20 4.72 6.50
C GLU A 95 -12.15 4.51 5.40
N TRP A 96 -10.90 4.91 5.65
CA TRP A 96 -9.79 4.69 4.71
C TRP A 96 -9.40 3.22 4.62
N GLU A 97 -9.27 2.54 5.76
CA GLU A 97 -8.97 1.11 5.82
C GLU A 97 -10.07 0.28 5.12
N GLU A 98 -11.33 0.49 5.49
CA GLU A 98 -12.48 -0.20 4.90
C GLU A 98 -12.50 -0.02 3.37
N HIS A 99 -12.27 1.22 2.91
CA HIS A 99 -12.23 1.52 1.49
C HIS A 99 -11.08 0.81 0.77
N LEU A 100 -9.87 0.79 1.33
CA LEU A 100 -8.74 0.07 0.72
C LEU A 100 -8.99 -1.44 0.66
N ARG A 101 -9.57 -2.03 1.71
CA ARG A 101 -9.94 -3.44 1.72
C ARG A 101 -11.00 -3.76 0.67
N GLU A 102 -12.02 -2.92 0.53
CA GLU A 102 -13.05 -3.08 -0.49
C GLU A 102 -12.46 -3.04 -1.90
N GLN A 103 -11.57 -2.07 -2.17
CA GLN A 103 -10.90 -1.96 -3.47
C GLN A 103 -9.99 -3.16 -3.75
N ALA A 104 -9.23 -3.63 -2.76
CA ALA A 104 -8.37 -4.81 -2.92
C ALA A 104 -9.21 -6.06 -3.24
N ALA A 105 -10.29 -6.29 -2.50
CA ALA A 105 -11.22 -7.39 -2.75
C ALA A 105 -11.90 -7.30 -4.14
N ALA A 106 -12.13 -6.09 -4.65
CA ALA A 106 -12.62 -5.90 -6.01
C ALA A 106 -11.58 -6.31 -7.06
N VAL A 107 -10.31 -5.94 -6.86
CA VAL A 107 -9.19 -6.36 -7.72
C VAL A 107 -9.02 -7.88 -7.68
N GLU A 108 -9.01 -8.50 -6.51
CA GLU A 108 -8.91 -9.96 -6.36
C GLU A 108 -10.01 -10.70 -7.13
N ARG A 109 -11.25 -10.23 -7.05
CA ARG A 109 -12.38 -10.83 -7.78
C ARG A 109 -12.25 -10.70 -9.30
N ALA A 110 -11.52 -9.69 -9.78
CA ALA A 110 -11.25 -9.49 -11.20
C ALA A 110 -10.07 -10.33 -11.69
N MET A 111 -9.24 -10.88 -10.80
CA MET A 111 -8.11 -11.73 -11.18
C MET A 111 -8.58 -13.13 -11.60
N PRO A 112 -7.91 -13.76 -12.59
CA PRO A 112 -8.14 -15.16 -12.90
C PRO A 112 -7.74 -16.04 -11.71
N ARG A 113 -8.55 -17.08 -11.46
CA ARG A 113 -8.37 -18.05 -10.38
C ARG A 113 -7.22 -19.00 -10.65
#